data_AF-A0A2E4YZS4-F1
#
_entry.id   AF-A0A2E4YZS4-F1
#
_cell.length_a   1.000
_cell.length_b   1.000
_cell.length_c   1.000
_cell.angle_alpha   90.00
_cell.angle_beta   90.00
_cell.angle_gamma   90.00
#
_symmetry.space_group_name_H-M   'P 1'
#
loop_
_entity.id
_entity.type
_entity.pdbx_description
1 polymer ?
#
loop_
_entity_poly.entity_id
_entity_poly.type
_entity_poly.pdbx_seq_one_letter_code
_entity_poly.pdbx_strand_id
1 'polypeptide(L)'
;MRSSRELVFPKFQEEKMRKFTIAQSATALAVLATFGASALQVAPALADSKAPAAVEQSAATPAKQAAPAPAKDAVATATQTSQDNAILKTADDAYKGIREVRAARIAIFNGQPDQAKSFVDNAHKDFEAAQATMDTYAIKGKKTPKEGDAYLPFDSSLSLAEGFVPTPDKTDSLSKANEHLAKGESKQAVDVLKLANIDVTVSAALIPAKAGLAHVSDAAKLIGEKKYYEANLALKAVEDSIVTENYAVDAVPAQG
;
A
#
# COMPACT_ATOMS: atom_id res chain seq x y z
N MET A 1 6.15 -7.38 -83.03
CA MET A 1 6.84 -8.08 -81.92
C MET A 1 6.12 -7.78 -80.61
N ARG A 2 5.66 -8.85 -79.93
CA ARG A 2 5.23 -8.99 -78.51
C ARG A 2 4.10 -8.05 -78.02
N SER A 3 2.84 -8.46 -77.88
CA SER A 3 2.20 -9.58 -77.13
C SER A 3 1.75 -9.19 -75.71
N SER A 4 0.43 -9.29 -75.49
CA SER A 4 -0.33 -9.62 -74.26
C SER A 4 -0.41 -8.54 -73.15
N ARG A 5 -1.56 -8.21 -72.52
CA ARG A 5 -2.92 -8.79 -72.41
C ARG A 5 -3.89 -7.71 -71.87
N GLU A 6 -5.11 -7.63 -72.41
CA GLU A 6 -6.27 -6.92 -71.83
C GLU A 6 -6.85 -7.62 -70.59
N LEU A 7 -7.60 -6.88 -69.76
CA LEU A 7 -8.93 -7.19 -69.15
C LEU A 7 -9.21 -6.20 -67.99
N VAL A 8 -9.98 -5.11 -68.12
CA VAL A 8 -11.46 -4.95 -68.18
C VAL A 8 -12.17 -4.86 -66.79
N PHE A 9 -12.57 -3.63 -66.41
CA PHE A 9 -13.78 -3.14 -65.65
C PHE A 9 -13.95 -3.46 -64.13
N PRO A 10 -14.90 -2.83 -63.36
CA PRO A 10 -15.40 -1.43 -63.28
C PRO A 10 -15.62 -0.89 -61.82
N LYS A 11 -16.20 0.32 -61.70
CA LYS A 11 -16.73 0.98 -60.47
C LYS A 11 -18.03 0.34 -59.91
N PHE A 12 -18.30 0.65 -58.62
CA PHE A 12 -19.59 0.94 -57.93
C PHE A 12 -20.21 -0.07 -56.92
N GLN A 13 -20.77 0.53 -55.85
CA GLN A 13 -21.67 0.07 -54.76
C GLN A 13 -21.01 -0.65 -53.56
N GLU A 14 -21.08 -0.15 -52.32
CA GLU A 14 -22.21 0.24 -51.46
C GLU A 14 -23.20 -0.91 -51.21
N GLU A 15 -23.05 -1.66 -50.10
CA GLU A 15 -24.18 -2.05 -49.26
C GLU A 15 -23.76 -2.78 -47.95
N LYS A 16 -24.35 -2.28 -46.86
CA LYS A 16 -25.00 -3.01 -45.76
C LYS A 16 -24.20 -3.91 -44.80
N MET A 17 -24.41 -3.53 -43.54
CA MET A 17 -24.66 -4.38 -42.37
C MET A 17 -23.43 -4.94 -41.65
N ARG A 18 -23.15 -4.36 -40.48
CA ARG A 18 -23.55 -5.02 -39.21
C ARG A 18 -23.40 -4.05 -38.03
N LYS A 19 -24.58 -3.67 -37.51
CA LYS A 19 -24.80 -3.33 -36.09
C LYS A 19 -24.18 -4.46 -35.24
N PHE A 20 -23.45 -4.16 -34.18
CA PHE A 20 -23.49 -4.95 -32.94
C PHE A 20 -22.83 -4.16 -31.78
N THR A 21 -23.71 -3.50 -31.05
CA THR A 21 -23.83 -3.38 -29.60
C THR A 21 -22.71 -3.94 -28.72
N ILE A 22 -22.33 -3.08 -27.78
CA ILE A 22 -21.58 -3.27 -26.53
C ILE A 22 -22.16 -4.45 -25.72
N ALA A 23 -21.34 -5.44 -25.40
CA ALA A 23 -21.57 -6.32 -24.25
C ALA A 23 -20.24 -6.90 -23.74
N GLN A 24 -20.03 -6.72 -22.43
CA GLN A 24 -19.18 -7.44 -21.49
C GLN A 24 -18.23 -8.52 -22.02
N SER A 25 -16.95 -8.40 -21.66
CA SER A 25 -16.05 -9.55 -21.56
C SER A 25 -15.25 -9.47 -20.27
N ALA A 26 -15.60 -10.35 -19.34
CA ALA A 26 -14.91 -10.65 -18.11
C ALA A 26 -13.79 -11.69 -18.38
N THR A 27 -12.67 -11.51 -17.67
CA THR A 27 -11.81 -12.53 -17.05
C THR A 27 -11.36 -13.75 -17.87
N ALA A 28 -10.05 -13.80 -18.19
CA ALA A 28 -9.20 -14.99 -18.05
C ALA A 28 -7.73 -14.65 -18.39
N LEU A 29 -6.82 -14.71 -17.39
CA LEU A 29 -5.38 -14.81 -17.65
C LEU A 29 -4.79 -15.86 -16.71
N ALA A 30 -4.52 -17.05 -17.26
CA ALA A 30 -3.73 -18.09 -16.64
C ALA A 30 -2.33 -18.09 -17.29
N VAL A 31 -1.30 -17.88 -16.49
CA VAL A 31 0.11 -17.96 -16.90
C VAL A 31 0.62 -19.35 -16.54
N LEU A 32 1.03 -20.11 -17.57
CA LEU A 32 1.76 -21.37 -17.45
C LEU A 32 3.25 -21.05 -17.26
N ALA A 33 3.84 -21.46 -16.13
CA ALA A 33 5.27 -21.39 -15.90
C ALA A 33 5.90 -22.78 -16.09
N THR A 34 6.72 -22.89 -17.14
CA THR A 34 7.56 -24.05 -17.47
C THR A 34 8.96 -23.90 -16.89
N PHE A 35 9.35 -24.79 -15.98
CA PHE A 35 10.73 -25.21 -15.72
C PHE A 35 10.64 -26.72 -15.43
N GLY A 36 11.24 -27.66 -16.16
CA GLY A 36 12.54 -27.63 -16.83
C GLY A 36 13.43 -28.66 -16.14
N ALA A 37 13.07 -29.95 -16.22
CA ALA A 37 13.82 -31.05 -15.63
C ALA A 37 15.02 -31.42 -16.53
N SER A 38 16.23 -31.27 -16.02
CA SER A 38 17.44 -31.84 -16.63
C SER A 38 17.82 -33.12 -15.91
N ALA A 39 17.68 -34.24 -16.63
CA ALA A 39 18.24 -35.53 -16.27
C ALA A 39 19.71 -35.60 -16.71
N LEU A 40 20.62 -35.98 -15.81
CA LEU A 40 21.95 -36.47 -16.18
C LEU A 40 22.17 -37.85 -15.55
N GLN A 41 22.52 -38.79 -16.41
CA GLN A 41 22.71 -40.22 -16.16
C GLN A 41 23.99 -40.49 -15.37
N VAL A 42 23.97 -41.47 -14.45
CA VAL A 42 25.12 -42.36 -14.16
C VAL A 42 24.58 -43.75 -13.83
N ALA A 43 25.11 -44.77 -14.50
CA ALA A 43 24.91 -46.20 -14.21
C ALA A 43 26.28 -46.82 -13.77
N PRO A 44 26.37 -48.14 -13.48
CA PRO A 44 26.42 -48.74 -12.14
C PRO A 44 27.81 -49.32 -11.77
N ALA A 45 28.13 -49.51 -10.48
CA ALA A 45 29.25 -50.38 -10.08
C ALA A 45 29.22 -50.86 -8.61
N LEU A 46 29.07 -52.19 -8.47
CA LEU A 46 29.76 -53.14 -7.58
C LEU A 46 29.51 -53.18 -6.07
N ALA A 47 29.37 -54.43 -5.62
CA ALA A 47 29.06 -54.97 -4.31
C ALA A 47 30.16 -54.76 -3.25
N ASP A 48 29.82 -54.74 -1.95
CA ASP A 48 29.97 -55.91 -1.06
C ASP A 48 29.43 -55.67 0.38
N SER A 49 28.91 -56.76 0.96
CA SER A 49 28.86 -57.13 2.39
C SER A 49 27.87 -56.50 3.41
N LYS A 50 26.84 -57.34 3.69
CA LYS A 50 26.42 -57.89 5.02
C LYS A 50 25.26 -57.22 5.79
N ALA A 51 24.13 -57.96 5.82
CA ALA A 51 22.88 -57.83 6.59
C ALA A 51 23.08 -57.99 8.13
N PRO A 52 22.05 -57.91 9.05
CA PRO A 52 20.58 -57.94 8.89
C PRO A 52 19.86 -56.83 9.73
N ALA A 53 18.53 -56.70 9.96
CA ALA A 53 17.36 -57.57 9.89
C ALA A 53 16.08 -56.71 9.70
N ALA A 54 15.03 -57.33 9.17
CA ALA A 54 13.74 -56.73 8.86
C ALA A 54 12.89 -56.39 10.09
N VAL A 55 12.13 -55.29 10.00
CA VAL A 55 10.83 -55.16 10.66
C VAL A 55 9.83 -54.61 9.64
N GLU A 56 8.66 -55.22 9.67
CA GLU A 56 7.64 -55.24 8.65
C GLU A 56 6.97 -53.88 8.42
N GLN A 57 6.78 -53.55 7.14
CA GLN A 57 6.08 -52.37 6.66
C GLN A 57 4.57 -52.65 6.65
N SER A 58 3.88 -52.29 7.73
CA SER A 58 2.42 -52.17 7.73
C SER A 58 2.02 -50.82 7.16
N ALA A 59 1.16 -50.86 6.14
CA ALA A 59 0.71 -49.72 5.37
C ALA A 59 -0.08 -48.71 6.22
N ALA A 60 0.40 -47.47 6.28
CA ALA A 60 -0.38 -46.31 6.69
C ALA A 60 -0.62 -45.41 5.48
N THR A 61 -1.89 -45.31 5.11
CA THR A 61 -2.44 -44.44 4.08
C THR A 61 -2.05 -42.97 4.34
N PRO A 62 -1.63 -42.17 3.32
CA PRO A 62 -1.45 -40.74 3.52
C PRO A 62 -2.82 -40.10 3.72
N ALA A 63 -3.05 -39.55 4.92
CA ALA A 63 -4.18 -38.67 5.17
C ALA A 63 -4.08 -37.45 4.24
N LYS A 64 -5.10 -37.28 3.41
CA LYS A 64 -5.29 -36.15 2.51
C LYS A 64 -5.38 -34.86 3.34
N GLN A 65 -4.30 -34.10 3.39
CA GLN A 65 -4.30 -32.73 3.91
C GLN A 65 -5.20 -31.88 3.01
N ALA A 66 -6.34 -31.44 3.56
CA ALA A 66 -7.18 -30.46 2.92
C ALA A 66 -6.42 -29.12 2.88
N ALA A 67 -6.22 -28.60 1.67
CA ALA A 67 -5.70 -27.26 1.46
C ALA A 67 -6.64 -26.23 2.12
N PRO A 68 -6.13 -25.25 2.89
CA PRO A 68 -6.98 -24.17 3.39
C PRO A 68 -7.54 -23.37 2.21
N ALA A 69 -8.85 -23.15 2.24
CA ALA A 69 -9.56 -22.33 1.27
C ALA A 69 -8.98 -20.89 1.25
N PRO A 70 -9.06 -20.17 0.12
CA PRO A 70 -8.54 -18.81 0.01
C PRO A 70 -9.33 -17.90 0.97
N ALA A 71 -8.66 -17.41 2.01
CA ALA A 71 -9.19 -16.39 2.88
C ALA A 71 -9.41 -15.11 2.06
N LYS A 72 -10.66 -14.82 1.71
CA LYS A 72 -11.05 -13.51 1.17
C LYS A 72 -10.84 -12.47 2.26
N ASP A 73 -10.04 -11.44 1.95
CA ASP A 73 -10.11 -10.05 2.42
C ASP A 73 -10.36 -9.77 3.92
N ALA A 74 -9.97 -10.67 4.83
CA ALA A 74 -9.95 -10.36 6.26
C ALA A 74 -8.92 -9.27 6.60
N VAL A 75 -7.81 -9.21 5.86
CA VAL A 75 -6.76 -8.17 6.04
C VAL A 75 -7.25 -6.81 5.54
N ALA A 76 -7.96 -6.76 4.41
CA ALA A 76 -8.53 -5.51 3.89
C ALA A 76 -9.67 -4.99 4.77
N THR A 77 -10.54 -5.88 5.26
CA THR A 77 -11.66 -5.53 6.16
C THR A 77 -11.15 -5.08 7.54
N ALA A 78 -10.14 -5.74 8.11
CA ALA A 78 -9.52 -5.29 9.36
C ALA A 78 -8.83 -3.93 9.21
N THR A 79 -8.16 -3.66 8.07
CA THR A 79 -7.52 -2.37 7.80
C THR A 79 -8.56 -1.24 7.64
N GLN A 80 -9.68 -1.51 6.96
CA GLN A 80 -10.79 -0.56 6.83
C GLN A 80 -11.51 -0.28 8.15
N THR A 81 -11.79 -1.31 8.97
CA THR A 81 -12.43 -1.15 10.28
C THR A 81 -11.54 -0.39 11.28
N SER A 82 -10.22 -0.40 11.06
CA SER A 82 -9.24 0.30 11.90
C SER A 82 -9.25 1.82 11.70
N GLN A 83 -9.64 2.33 10.52
CA GLN A 83 -9.67 3.77 10.25
C GLN A 83 -10.92 4.45 10.81
N ASP A 84 -12.08 3.78 10.79
CA ASP A 84 -13.32 4.34 11.31
C ASP A 84 -13.32 4.49 12.84
N ASN A 85 -12.61 3.60 13.54
CA ASN A 85 -12.42 3.62 15.00
C ASN A 85 -11.02 4.13 15.41
N ALA A 86 -10.24 4.67 14.46
CA ALA A 86 -8.94 5.24 14.75
C ALA A 86 -9.12 6.47 15.65
N ILE A 87 -8.24 6.59 16.65
CA ILE A 87 -8.18 7.77 17.52
C ILE A 87 -7.85 9.02 16.68
N LEU A 88 -7.09 8.84 15.59
CA LEU A 88 -6.79 9.87 14.60
C LEU A 88 -6.94 9.30 13.19
N LYS A 89 -7.73 9.95 12.34
CA LYS A 89 -7.91 9.52 10.94
C LYS A 89 -6.76 10.02 10.07
N THR A 90 -6.27 9.18 9.16
CA THR A 90 -5.18 9.49 8.25
C THR A 90 -5.67 9.61 6.81
N ALA A 91 -5.04 10.48 6.03
CA ALA A 91 -5.25 10.59 4.60
C ALA A 91 -4.31 9.63 3.85
N ASP A 92 -4.86 8.51 3.38
CA ASP A 92 -4.10 7.48 2.68
C ASP A 92 -3.46 7.98 1.39
N ASP A 93 -4.10 8.93 0.71
CA ASP A 93 -3.55 9.49 -0.52
C ASP A 93 -2.32 10.35 -0.24
N ALA A 94 -2.28 11.09 0.87
CA ALA A 94 -1.05 11.77 1.30
C ALA A 94 0.08 10.77 1.60
N TYR A 95 -0.25 9.61 2.19
CA TYR A 95 0.72 8.55 2.46
C TYR A 95 1.32 7.96 1.17
N LYS A 96 0.47 7.68 0.18
CA LYS A 96 0.91 7.23 -1.15
C LYS A 96 1.78 8.29 -1.82
N GLY A 97 1.31 9.54 -1.85
CA GLY A 97 2.04 10.65 -2.45
C GLY A 97 3.44 10.83 -1.89
N ILE A 98 3.63 10.70 -0.57
CA ILE A 98 4.96 10.78 0.06
C ILE A 98 5.86 9.62 -0.36
N ARG A 99 5.32 8.41 -0.53
CA ARG A 99 6.11 7.27 -1.03
C ARG A 99 6.54 7.48 -2.48
N GLU A 100 5.64 8.00 -3.32
CA GLU A 100 5.93 8.38 -4.70
C GLU A 100 7.00 9.47 -4.78
N VAL A 101 6.94 10.49 -3.91
CA VAL A 101 7.97 11.53 -3.78
C VAL A 101 9.35 10.93 -3.48
N ARG A 102 9.43 10.02 -2.51
CA ARG A 102 10.70 9.33 -2.18
C ARG A 102 11.20 8.49 -3.36
N ALA A 103 10.30 7.76 -4.02
CA ALA A 103 10.63 6.95 -5.18
C ALA A 103 11.15 7.81 -6.35
N ALA A 104 10.52 8.97 -6.61
CA ALA A 104 10.97 9.93 -7.60
C ALA A 104 12.40 10.44 -7.34
N ARG A 105 12.71 10.78 -6.09
CA ARG A 105 14.06 11.23 -5.70
C ARG A 105 15.10 10.13 -5.92
N ILE A 106 14.78 8.89 -5.56
CA ILE A 106 15.66 7.74 -5.82
C ILE A 106 15.86 7.53 -7.33
N ALA A 107 14.78 7.59 -8.12
CA ALA A 107 14.85 7.44 -9.58
C ALA A 107 15.69 8.54 -10.24
N ILE A 108 15.59 9.79 -9.78
CA ILE A 108 16.44 10.90 -10.23
C ILE A 108 17.92 10.56 -10.06
N PHE A 109 18.32 10.10 -8.86
CA PHE A 109 19.72 9.79 -8.58
C PHE A 109 20.22 8.53 -9.28
N ASN A 110 19.33 7.58 -9.58
CA ASN A 110 19.65 6.38 -10.34
C ASN A 110 19.73 6.63 -11.86
N GLY A 111 19.54 7.87 -12.33
CA GLY A 111 19.57 8.19 -13.76
C GLY A 111 18.34 7.67 -14.52
N GLN A 112 17.19 7.56 -13.83
CA GLN A 112 15.92 7.07 -14.38
C GLN A 112 14.89 8.23 -14.48
N PRO A 113 15.10 9.22 -15.35
CA PRO A 113 14.26 10.43 -15.41
C PRO A 113 12.81 10.15 -15.83
N ASP A 114 12.58 9.18 -16.72
CA ASP A 114 11.23 8.80 -17.14
C ASP A 114 10.43 8.19 -15.98
N GLN A 115 11.10 7.37 -15.16
CA GLN A 115 10.50 6.78 -13.98
C GLN A 115 10.25 7.82 -12.89
N ALA A 116 11.21 8.74 -12.68
CA ALA A 116 11.02 9.88 -11.80
C ALA A 116 9.80 10.72 -12.21
N LYS A 117 9.62 10.98 -13.51
CA LYS A 117 8.46 11.71 -14.01
C LYS A 117 7.15 10.97 -13.68
N SER A 118 7.10 9.66 -13.91
CA SER A 118 5.93 8.84 -13.58
C SER A 118 5.58 8.92 -12.08
N PHE A 119 6.59 8.80 -11.22
CA PHE A 119 6.39 8.91 -9.77
C PHE A 119 5.93 10.32 -9.35
N VAL A 120 6.47 11.39 -9.95
CA VAL A 120 6.00 12.75 -9.66
C VAL A 120 4.58 12.99 -10.17
N ASP A 121 4.21 12.48 -11.34
CA ASP A 121 2.85 12.59 -11.86
C ASP A 121 1.84 11.84 -10.97
N ASN A 122 2.22 10.68 -10.41
CA ASN A 122 1.40 9.95 -9.44
C ASN A 122 1.30 10.68 -8.11
N ALA A 123 2.43 11.15 -7.57
CA ALA A 123 2.45 11.98 -6.37
C ALA A 123 1.52 13.19 -6.53
N HIS A 124 1.54 13.85 -7.68
CA HIS A 124 0.67 15.00 -7.93
C HIS A 124 -0.81 14.67 -7.75
N LYS A 125 -1.28 13.57 -8.36
CA LYS A 125 -2.67 13.10 -8.24
C LYS A 125 -3.02 12.74 -6.81
N ASP A 126 -2.10 12.05 -6.12
CA ASP A 126 -2.28 11.64 -4.73
C ASP A 126 -2.38 12.86 -3.80
N PHE A 127 -1.55 13.90 -4.02
CA PHE A 127 -1.61 15.15 -3.26
C PHE A 127 -2.84 16.01 -3.59
N GLU A 128 -3.34 15.99 -4.83
CA GLU A 128 -4.62 16.61 -5.19
C GLU A 128 -5.79 15.92 -4.48
N ALA A 129 -5.80 14.58 -4.46
CA ALA A 129 -6.79 13.80 -3.72
C ALA A 129 -6.71 14.08 -2.22
N ALA A 130 -5.50 14.10 -1.64
CA ALA A 130 -5.29 14.45 -0.24
C ALA A 130 -5.80 15.85 0.09
N GLN A 131 -5.53 16.85 -0.77
CA GLN A 131 -6.03 18.21 -0.61
C GLN A 131 -7.56 18.28 -0.59
N ALA A 132 -8.24 17.46 -1.39
CA ALA A 132 -9.70 17.40 -1.40
C ALA A 132 -10.30 16.85 -0.09
N THR A 133 -9.51 16.13 0.72
CA THR A 133 -9.94 15.57 2.02
C THR A 133 -9.64 16.48 3.22
N MET A 134 -9.13 17.70 2.99
CA MET A 134 -8.79 18.64 4.07
C MET A 134 -9.98 18.91 5.00
N ASP A 135 -11.18 19.08 4.46
CA ASP A 135 -12.38 19.37 5.25
C ASP A 135 -12.81 18.21 6.19
N THR A 136 -12.25 17.00 6.00
CA THR A 136 -12.57 15.82 6.80
C THR A 136 -11.46 15.48 7.80
N TYR A 137 -10.21 15.55 7.35
CA TYR A 137 -9.08 14.99 8.11
C TYR A 137 -8.10 16.04 8.63
N ALA A 138 -8.22 17.31 8.22
CA ALA A 138 -7.31 18.35 8.67
C ALA A 138 -7.37 18.54 10.19
N ILE A 139 -6.21 18.81 10.79
CA ILE A 139 -6.10 19.13 12.21
C ILE A 139 -6.58 20.56 12.47
N LYS A 140 -7.62 20.71 13.30
CA LYS A 140 -8.16 22.02 13.70
C LYS A 140 -7.19 22.78 14.59
N GLY A 141 -7.12 24.09 14.40
CA GLY A 141 -6.38 25.01 15.28
C GLY A 141 -4.84 24.99 15.12
N LYS A 142 -4.29 24.11 14.26
CA LYS A 142 -2.86 24.07 13.98
C LYS A 142 -2.51 25.10 12.89
N LYS A 143 -1.65 26.06 13.23
CA LYS A 143 -1.16 27.06 12.27
C LYS A 143 -0.22 26.42 11.27
N THR A 144 -0.44 26.70 10.00
CA THR A 144 0.42 26.31 8.88
C THR A 144 1.30 27.49 8.45
N PRO A 145 2.43 27.23 7.75
CA PRO A 145 3.28 28.29 7.22
C PRO A 145 2.61 29.18 6.17
N LYS A 146 1.56 28.67 5.50
CA LYS A 146 0.87 29.34 4.41
C LYS A 146 -0.60 29.56 4.76
N GLU A 147 -1.08 30.78 4.53
CA GLU A 147 -2.46 31.12 4.82
C GLU A 147 -3.44 30.27 3.99
N GLY A 148 -4.47 29.75 4.66
CA GLY A 148 -5.44 28.84 4.07
C GLY A 148 -4.95 27.42 3.85
N ASP A 149 -3.75 27.05 4.31
CA ASP A 149 -3.27 25.66 4.32
C ASP A 149 -3.65 24.96 5.64
N ALA A 150 -3.72 23.63 5.63
CA ALA A 150 -4.00 22.83 6.81
C ALA A 150 -3.11 21.59 6.86
N TYR A 151 -2.77 21.18 8.09
CA TYR A 151 -2.03 19.94 8.31
C TYR A 151 -2.94 18.74 8.21
N LEU A 152 -2.54 17.80 7.38
CA LEU A 152 -3.23 16.55 7.14
C LEU A 152 -2.41 15.39 7.74
N PRO A 153 -2.95 14.61 8.69
CA PRO A 153 -2.30 13.40 9.14
C PRO A 153 -2.27 12.39 8.01
N PHE A 154 -1.10 11.83 7.72
CA PHE A 154 -0.97 10.79 6.69
C PHE A 154 -0.45 9.46 7.26
N ASP A 155 0.13 9.50 8.46
CA ASP A 155 0.56 8.31 9.19
C ASP A 155 0.29 8.51 10.68
N SER A 156 -0.06 7.42 11.36
CA SER A 156 -0.25 7.44 12.82
C SER A 156 0.18 6.11 13.43
N SER A 157 0.77 6.19 14.61
CA SER A 157 1.17 5.01 15.38
C SER A 157 0.86 5.20 16.86
N LEU A 158 0.68 4.07 17.54
CA LEU A 158 0.43 4.03 18.97
C LEU A 158 1.69 3.50 19.66
N SER A 159 2.19 4.19 20.67
CA SER A 159 3.22 3.66 21.56
C SER A 159 2.66 3.42 22.95
N LEU A 160 3.02 2.28 23.53
CA LEU A 160 2.64 1.88 24.88
C LEU A 160 3.90 1.92 25.75
N ALA A 161 3.80 2.56 26.90
CA ALA A 161 4.84 2.56 27.93
C ALA A 161 4.28 1.94 29.21
N GLU A 162 4.95 0.91 29.71
CA GLU A 162 4.57 0.25 30.96
C GLU A 162 5.80 -0.25 31.72
N GLY A 163 5.59 -0.62 32.99
CA GLY A 163 6.65 -1.18 33.84
C GLY A 163 6.92 -2.68 33.65
N PHE A 164 6.21 -3.39 32.77
CA PHE A 164 6.33 -4.85 32.51
C PHE A 164 6.27 -5.79 33.72
N VAL A 165 5.87 -5.30 34.90
CA VAL A 165 5.62 -6.11 36.10
C VAL A 165 4.20 -6.69 36.03
N PRO A 166 4.05 -8.03 35.99
CA PRO A 166 2.73 -8.66 36.01
C PRO A 166 2.10 -8.51 37.40
N THR A 167 0.89 -7.96 37.44
CA THR A 167 0.04 -7.94 38.63
C THR A 167 -1.37 -8.42 38.24
N PRO A 168 -2.12 -9.05 39.16
CA PRO A 168 -3.49 -9.48 38.88
C PRO A 168 -4.36 -8.35 38.34
N ASP A 169 -4.26 -7.15 38.94
CA ASP A 169 -5.00 -5.96 38.52
C ASP A 169 -4.69 -5.53 37.08
N LYS A 170 -3.44 -5.68 36.63
CA LYS A 170 -3.04 -5.40 35.25
C LYS A 170 -3.58 -6.45 34.28
N THR A 171 -3.58 -7.72 34.65
CA THR A 171 -4.16 -8.79 33.82
C THR A 171 -5.65 -8.57 33.59
N ASP A 172 -6.40 -8.22 34.64
CA ASP A 172 -7.83 -7.92 34.53
C ASP A 172 -8.08 -6.67 33.67
N SER A 173 -7.26 -5.63 33.83
CA SER A 173 -7.36 -4.40 33.05
C SER A 173 -7.04 -4.63 31.57
N LEU A 174 -6.03 -5.44 31.26
CA LEU A 174 -5.71 -5.85 29.89
C LEU A 174 -6.85 -6.65 29.25
N SER A 175 -7.48 -7.56 30.00
CA SER A 175 -8.65 -8.30 29.51
C SER A 175 -9.81 -7.35 29.15
N LYS A 176 -10.13 -6.41 30.04
CA LYS A 176 -11.18 -5.40 29.81
C LYS A 176 -10.85 -4.49 28.63
N ALA A 177 -9.59 -4.05 28.50
CA ALA A 177 -9.16 -3.26 27.36
C ALA A 177 -9.34 -4.02 26.04
N ASN A 178 -8.99 -5.31 26.00
CA ASN A 178 -9.21 -6.16 24.83
C ASN A 178 -10.71 -6.32 24.50
N GLU A 179 -11.58 -6.43 25.50
CA GLU A 179 -13.03 -6.45 25.28
C GLU A 179 -13.54 -5.15 24.65
N HIS A 180 -13.05 -4.01 25.10
CA HIS A 180 -13.37 -2.71 24.48
C HIS A 180 -12.85 -2.62 23.05
N LEU A 181 -11.60 -3.04 22.79
CA LEU A 181 -11.04 -3.06 21.44
C LEU A 181 -11.82 -3.97 20.49
N ALA A 182 -12.26 -5.14 20.96
CA ALA A 182 -13.09 -6.07 20.18
C ALA A 182 -14.45 -5.47 19.78
N LYS A 183 -14.93 -4.47 20.52
CA LYS A 183 -16.17 -3.72 20.23
C LYS A 183 -15.93 -2.44 19.41
N GLY A 184 -14.69 -2.12 19.07
CA GLY A 184 -14.33 -0.84 18.43
C GLY A 184 -14.29 0.35 19.39
N GLU A 185 -14.34 0.11 20.70
CA GLU A 185 -14.38 1.13 21.75
C GLU A 185 -12.97 1.60 22.12
N SER A 186 -12.22 2.11 21.13
CA SER A 186 -10.79 2.47 21.26
C SER A 186 -10.51 3.44 22.41
N LYS A 187 -11.42 4.39 22.67
CA LYS A 187 -11.26 5.38 23.74
C LYS A 187 -11.39 4.74 25.13
N GLN A 188 -12.43 3.92 25.32
CA GLN A 188 -12.67 3.20 26.57
C GLN A 188 -11.54 2.19 26.85
N ALA A 189 -11.02 1.53 25.81
CA ALA A 189 -9.86 0.65 25.94
C ALA A 189 -8.64 1.41 26.47
N VAL A 190 -8.34 2.59 25.93
CA VAL A 190 -7.21 3.39 26.41
C VAL A 190 -7.42 3.90 27.83
N ASP A 191 -8.63 4.31 28.20
CA ASP A 191 -8.91 4.75 29.57
C ASP A 191 -8.64 3.61 30.58
N VAL A 192 -9.00 2.37 30.24
CA VAL A 192 -8.68 1.18 31.05
C VAL A 192 -7.16 0.92 31.11
N LEU A 193 -6.45 1.06 30.00
CA LEU A 193 -4.99 0.89 29.97
C LEU A 193 -4.28 1.93 30.83
N LYS A 194 -4.70 3.20 30.77
CA LYS A 194 -4.16 4.28 31.60
C LYS A 194 -4.34 4.00 33.10
N LEU A 195 -5.51 3.50 33.51
CA LEU A 195 -5.77 3.12 34.92
C LEU A 195 -4.85 1.98 35.41
N ALA A 196 -4.33 1.17 34.50
CA ALA A 196 -3.38 0.10 34.79
C ALA A 196 -1.90 0.55 34.77
N ASN A 197 -1.63 1.86 34.75
CA ASN A 197 -0.30 2.45 34.52
C ASN A 197 0.35 1.97 33.21
N ILE A 198 -0.46 1.84 32.15
CA ILE A 198 -0.01 1.63 30.79
C ILE A 198 -0.29 2.92 30.03
N ASP A 199 0.75 3.71 29.83
CA ASP A 199 0.65 4.99 29.13
C ASP A 199 0.57 4.75 27.63
N VAL A 200 -0.40 5.40 26.99
CA VAL A 200 -0.65 5.28 25.56
C VAL A 200 -0.45 6.65 24.89
N THR A 201 0.48 6.71 23.94
CA THR A 201 0.79 7.93 23.17
C THR A 201 0.47 7.71 21.70
N VAL A 202 -0.23 8.68 21.08
CA VAL A 202 -0.50 8.72 19.65
C VAL A 202 0.57 9.59 18.99
N SER A 203 1.35 9.00 18.09
CA SER A 203 2.31 9.74 17.26
C SER A 203 1.72 9.89 15.86
N ALA A 204 1.66 11.11 15.33
CA ALA A 204 1.10 11.39 14.02
C ALA A 204 2.11 12.14 13.15
N ALA A 205 2.26 11.71 11.91
CA ALA A 205 2.99 12.46 10.90
C ALA A 205 2.01 13.29 10.06
N LEU A 206 2.29 14.59 9.98
CA LEU A 206 1.41 15.59 9.39
C LEU A 206 2.10 16.25 8.20
N ILE A 207 1.37 16.50 7.13
CA ILE A 207 1.88 17.24 5.97
C ILE A 207 0.97 18.44 5.65
N PRO A 208 1.52 19.62 5.32
CA PRO A 208 0.71 20.74 4.86
C PRO A 208 0.18 20.44 3.45
N ALA A 209 -1.13 20.29 3.30
CA ALA A 209 -1.72 19.77 2.06
C ALA A 209 -1.45 20.65 0.84
N LYS A 210 -1.62 21.98 0.96
CA LYS A 210 -1.43 22.92 -0.16
C LYS A 210 0.04 23.12 -0.49
N ALA A 211 0.90 23.26 0.53
CA ALA A 211 2.33 23.40 0.32
C ALA A 211 2.95 22.13 -0.26
N GLY A 212 2.55 20.94 0.22
CA GLY A 212 2.97 19.65 -0.32
C GLY A 212 2.65 19.53 -1.80
N LEU A 213 1.40 19.80 -2.20
CA LEU A 213 1.01 19.79 -3.61
C LEU A 213 1.82 20.79 -4.44
N ALA A 214 2.00 22.02 -3.96
CA ALA A 214 2.76 23.04 -4.70
C ALA A 214 4.21 22.62 -4.98
N HIS A 215 4.90 22.03 -4.00
CA HIS A 215 6.26 21.51 -4.18
C HIS A 215 6.33 20.36 -5.19
N VAL A 216 5.33 19.47 -5.21
CA VAL A 216 5.24 18.39 -6.21
C VAL A 216 4.96 18.97 -7.60
N SER A 217 4.09 19.96 -7.74
CA SER A 217 3.84 20.64 -9.01
C SER A 217 5.10 21.34 -9.54
N ASP A 218 5.90 21.95 -8.66
CA ASP A 218 7.16 22.58 -9.06
C ASP A 218 8.21 21.55 -9.47
N ALA A 219 8.30 20.41 -8.77
CA ALA A 219 9.13 19.29 -9.18
C ALA A 219 8.75 18.76 -10.57
N ALA A 220 7.45 18.64 -10.87
CA ALA A 220 6.96 18.19 -12.17
C ALA A 220 7.43 19.11 -13.31
N LYS A 221 7.37 20.44 -13.11
CA LYS A 221 7.89 21.43 -14.08
C LYS A 221 9.39 21.28 -14.26
N LEU A 222 10.14 21.19 -13.16
CA LEU A 222 11.61 21.08 -13.18
C LEU A 222 12.09 19.79 -13.87
N ILE A 223 11.41 18.67 -13.68
CA ILE A 223 11.68 17.43 -14.42
C ILE A 223 11.43 17.63 -15.92
N GLY A 224 10.35 18.31 -16.31
CA GLY A 224 10.07 18.67 -17.70
C GLY A 224 11.16 19.54 -18.33
N GLU A 225 11.77 20.42 -17.53
CA GLU A 225 12.93 21.25 -17.92
C GLU A 225 14.27 20.51 -17.84
N LYS A 226 14.29 19.22 -17.50
CA LYS A 226 15.50 18.40 -17.26
C LYS A 226 16.40 18.91 -16.12
N LYS A 227 15.85 19.73 -15.22
CA LYS A 227 16.49 20.25 -14.01
C LYS A 227 16.31 19.28 -12.86
N TYR A 228 16.93 18.10 -12.97
CA TYR A 228 16.68 17.00 -12.06
C TYR A 228 17.17 17.25 -10.64
N TYR A 229 18.26 18.00 -10.47
CA TYR A 229 18.77 18.34 -9.15
C TYR A 229 17.81 19.28 -8.41
N GLU A 230 17.36 20.33 -9.08
CA GLU A 230 16.37 21.28 -8.57
C GLU A 230 15.02 20.61 -8.30
N ALA A 231 14.59 19.70 -9.19
CA ALA A 231 13.41 18.88 -8.96
C ALA A 231 13.54 18.05 -7.68
N ASN A 232 14.70 17.43 -7.44
CA ASN A 232 14.95 16.70 -6.21
C ASN A 232 14.94 17.61 -4.96
N LEU A 233 15.39 18.86 -5.06
CA LEU A 233 15.29 19.81 -3.95
C LEU A 233 13.83 20.20 -3.67
N ALA A 234 13.01 20.40 -4.71
CA ALA A 234 11.57 20.64 -4.55
C ALA A 234 10.87 19.44 -3.90
N LEU A 235 11.19 18.21 -4.33
CA LEU A 235 10.68 16.98 -3.71
C LEU A 235 11.15 16.80 -2.26
N LYS A 236 12.39 17.18 -1.96
CA LYS A 236 12.91 17.20 -0.59
C LYS A 236 12.15 18.20 0.28
N ALA A 237 11.75 19.36 -0.25
CA ALA A 237 10.96 20.34 0.50
C ALA A 237 9.60 19.76 0.95
N VAL A 238 9.00 18.84 0.17
CA VAL A 238 7.80 18.09 0.59
C VAL A 238 8.09 17.29 1.85
N GLU A 239 9.19 16.51 1.86
CA GLU A 239 9.57 15.70 3.02
C GLU A 239 9.94 16.55 4.23
N ASP A 240 10.66 17.65 4.02
CA ASP A 240 11.06 18.57 5.09
C ASP A 240 9.87 19.34 5.69
N SER A 241 8.75 19.42 4.96
CA SER A 241 7.51 20.03 5.45
C SER A 241 6.71 19.13 6.40
N ILE A 242 7.08 17.84 6.49
CA ILE A 242 6.42 16.88 7.37
C ILE A 242 6.74 17.22 8.82
N VAL A 243 5.70 17.29 9.65
CA VAL A 243 5.82 17.51 11.09
C VAL A 243 5.30 16.29 11.83
N THR A 244 6.09 15.77 12.77
CA THR A 244 5.65 14.73 13.69
C THR A 244 5.16 15.36 14.98
N GLU A 245 3.98 14.94 15.43
CA GLU A 245 3.38 15.39 16.68
C GLU A 245 3.06 14.18 17.56
N ASN A 246 3.18 14.37 18.87
CA ASN A 246 2.86 13.37 19.87
C ASN A 246 1.72 13.88 20.75
N TYR A 247 0.69 13.08 20.88
CA TYR A 247 -0.49 13.40 21.66
C TYR A 247 -0.71 12.33 22.73
N ALA A 248 -1.08 12.79 23.93
CA ALA A 248 -1.82 11.91 24.82
C ALA A 248 -3.17 11.56 24.17
N VAL A 249 -3.69 10.35 24.38
CA VAL A 249 -4.93 9.89 23.71
C VAL A 249 -6.14 10.78 23.98
N ASP A 250 -6.19 11.43 25.15
CA ASP A 250 -7.23 12.39 25.55
C ASP A 250 -7.03 13.80 24.98
N ALA A 251 -5.85 14.08 24.43
CA ALA A 251 -5.47 15.37 23.85
C ALA A 251 -5.29 15.31 22.32
N VAL A 252 -5.78 14.26 21.66
CA VAL A 252 -5.76 14.17 20.19
C VAL A 252 -6.64 15.28 19.62
N PRO A 253 -6.12 16.10 18.70
CA PRO A 253 -6.83 17.27 18.21
C PRO A 253 -8.04 16.88 17.35
N ALA A 254 -9.06 17.74 17.37
CA ALA A 254 -10.24 17.56 16.54
C ALA A 254 -9.92 17.67 15.04
N GLN A 255 -10.59 16.86 14.23
CA GLN A 255 -10.47 16.87 12.78
C GLN A 255 -11.68 17.51 12.08
N GLY A 256 -11.43 18.01 10.86
CA GLY A 256 -12.40 18.46 9.86
C GLY A 256 -12.77 19.93 9.91
#